data_AF-A0A9D9HBQ5-F1
#
_entry.id   AF-A0A9D9HBQ5-F1
#
_cell.length_a   1.000
_cell.length_b   1.000
_cell.length_c   1.000
_cell.angle_alpha   90.00
_cell.angle_beta   90.00
_cell.angle_gamma   90.00
#
_symmetry.space_group_name_H-M   'P 1'
#
loop_
_entity.id
_entity.type
_entity.pdbx_description
1 polymer ?
#
loop_
_entity_poly.entity_id
_entity_poly.type
_entity_poly.pdbx_seq_one_letter_code
_entity_poly.pdbx_strand_id
1 'polypeptide(L)'
;MSRKVTWKKGMRLSAEIFDAADNAKEESLSLVSMLASAGRSGLFAGPKPFELTLNINDNVLEVASLSCHGVTESGKVIDVEFDSNYSHTFDTRLGIPSGSGADAWLLVLKMHGRKWREVDEMYSESEYTFELQGENTRIDADSLPVGRIVNRYGWRLDEMDFVPPCLFVRSHPMYQRQFEEASELLGKISGKCRSSENCVARTFLSAVWPAADNVLITFDKERDMLTPDRLYAGIQQFVNSFVIGCRLDEHINLENPEPFMLYVRKPYDRRNLLQDIAQGLALCAEIVLKVETVCAMTEERRSVPEEPEPEKKPEPQKPVKNRWDGIEI
;
A
#
# COMPACT_ATOMS: atom_id res chain seq x y z
N MET A 1 -25.28 21.54 -11.92
CA MET A 1 -24.53 22.73 -12.40
C MET A 1 -24.39 23.68 -11.23
N SER A 2 -23.16 23.95 -10.79
CA SER A 2 -22.89 24.87 -9.67
C SER A 2 -23.44 26.26 -9.98
N ARG A 3 -24.24 26.83 -9.08
CA ARG A 3 -24.76 28.20 -9.24
C ARG A 3 -23.61 29.18 -9.00
N LYS A 4 -23.40 30.15 -9.89
CA LYS A 4 -22.35 31.18 -9.74
C LYS A 4 -22.95 32.52 -9.35
N VAL A 5 -22.28 33.23 -8.45
CA VAL A 5 -22.63 34.62 -8.12
C VAL A 5 -22.40 35.51 -9.33
N THR A 6 -23.41 36.29 -9.71
CA THR A 6 -23.31 37.26 -10.80
C THR A 6 -23.01 38.64 -10.23
N TRP A 7 -21.76 39.09 -10.41
CA TRP A 7 -21.32 40.41 -9.98
C TRP A 7 -21.83 41.48 -10.94
N LYS A 8 -22.50 42.51 -10.41
CA LYS A 8 -23.03 43.64 -11.18
C LYS A 8 -22.36 44.95 -10.76
N LYS A 9 -22.17 45.87 -11.71
CA LYS A 9 -21.66 47.22 -11.41
C LYS A 9 -22.60 47.91 -10.42
N GLY A 10 -22.05 48.42 -9.31
CA GLY A 10 -22.83 49.10 -8.26
C GLY A 10 -23.60 48.16 -7.33
N MET A 11 -23.34 46.84 -7.38
CA MET A 11 -23.92 45.88 -6.45
C MET A 11 -23.44 46.15 -5.02
N ARG A 12 -24.38 46.22 -4.08
CA ARG A 12 -24.06 46.32 -2.65
C ARG A 12 -23.47 44.99 -2.18
N LEU A 13 -22.32 45.06 -1.52
CA LEU A 13 -21.70 43.89 -0.90
C LEU A 13 -22.42 43.56 0.42
N SER A 14 -22.72 42.29 0.62
CA SER A 14 -23.31 41.74 1.85
C SER A 14 -22.70 40.37 2.13
N ALA A 15 -22.76 39.93 3.39
CA ALA A 15 -22.30 38.60 3.81
C ALA A 15 -22.92 37.49 2.95
N GLU A 16 -24.23 37.56 2.70
CA GLU A 16 -24.96 36.58 1.88
C GLU A 16 -24.37 36.37 0.48
N ILE A 17 -23.81 37.41 -0.14
CA ILE A 17 -23.20 37.30 -1.47
C ILE A 17 -21.84 36.58 -1.40
N PHE A 18 -21.07 36.81 -0.34
CA PHE A 18 -19.81 36.11 -0.10
C PHE A 18 -20.06 34.65 0.28
N ASP A 19 -20.99 34.39 1.19
CA ASP A 19 -21.42 33.03 1.56
C ASP A 19 -21.88 32.25 0.33
N ALA A 20 -22.69 32.86 -0.54
CA ALA A 20 -23.12 32.25 -1.79
C ALA A 20 -21.95 31.99 -2.76
N ALA A 21 -20.96 32.88 -2.80
CA ALA A 21 -19.77 32.71 -3.64
C ALA A 21 -18.89 31.56 -3.13
N ASP A 22 -18.71 31.44 -1.82
CA ASP A 22 -17.88 30.40 -1.22
C ASP A 22 -18.56 29.03 -1.28
N ASN A 23 -19.88 28.96 -1.04
CA ASN A 23 -20.66 27.74 -1.25
C ASN A 23 -20.56 27.22 -2.69
N ALA A 24 -20.57 28.11 -3.69
CA ALA A 24 -20.42 27.73 -5.09
C ALA A 24 -19.02 27.19 -5.42
N LYS A 25 -17.98 27.73 -4.78
CA LYS A 25 -16.61 27.22 -4.90
C LYS A 25 -16.47 25.88 -4.20
N GLU A 26 -17.00 25.72 -2.99
CA GLU A 26 -16.96 24.47 -2.22
C GLU A 26 -17.64 23.33 -3.00
N GLU A 27 -18.81 23.57 -3.60
CA GLU A 27 -19.49 22.59 -4.46
C GLU A 27 -18.62 22.19 -5.67
N SER A 28 -17.95 23.17 -6.29
CA SER A 28 -17.04 22.92 -7.40
C SER A 28 -15.81 22.10 -6.97
N LEU A 29 -15.23 22.42 -5.82
CA LEU A 29 -14.11 21.67 -5.23
C LEU A 29 -14.54 20.24 -4.89
N SER A 30 -15.71 20.06 -4.30
CA SER A 30 -16.25 18.73 -3.98
C SER A 30 -16.38 17.85 -5.23
N LEU A 31 -16.89 18.42 -6.33
CA LEU A 31 -16.99 17.73 -7.62
C LEU A 31 -15.62 17.36 -8.18
N VAL A 32 -14.64 18.28 -8.12
CA VAL A 32 -13.27 18.01 -8.58
C VAL A 32 -12.61 16.93 -7.73
N SER A 33 -12.78 16.97 -6.41
CA SER A 33 -12.26 15.97 -5.48
C SER A 33 -12.87 14.59 -5.70
N MET A 34 -14.19 14.49 -5.96
CA MET A 34 -14.82 13.22 -6.35
C MET A 34 -14.27 12.69 -7.67
N LEU A 35 -14.05 13.55 -8.66
CA LEU A 35 -13.45 13.14 -9.94
C LEU A 35 -12.01 12.65 -9.74
N ALA A 36 -11.19 13.38 -8.98
CA ALA A 36 -9.79 13.04 -8.72
C ALA A 36 -9.66 11.73 -7.92
N SER A 37 -10.57 11.47 -6.99
CA SER A 37 -10.58 10.25 -6.19
C SER A 37 -11.28 9.07 -6.87
N ALA A 38 -11.88 9.27 -8.05
CA ALA A 38 -12.76 8.31 -8.72
C ALA A 38 -13.92 7.84 -7.81
N GLY A 39 -14.49 8.75 -7.03
CA GLY A 39 -15.58 8.48 -6.08
C GLY A 39 -15.15 7.74 -4.81
N ARG A 40 -13.84 7.63 -4.54
CA ARG A 40 -13.32 7.03 -3.31
C ARG A 40 -13.15 8.09 -2.22
N SER A 41 -13.31 7.67 -0.97
CA SER A 41 -13.05 8.49 0.21
C SER A 41 -11.86 7.94 1.00
N GLY A 42 -11.17 8.82 1.73
CA GLY A 42 -10.05 8.44 2.58
C GLY A 42 -8.99 9.52 2.69
N LEU A 43 -7.94 9.20 3.46
CA LEU A 43 -6.76 10.03 3.64
C LEU A 43 -5.95 10.13 2.34
N PHE A 44 -5.38 11.31 2.09
CA PHE A 44 -4.34 11.49 1.08
C PHE A 44 -3.05 12.00 1.73
N ALA A 45 -1.92 11.86 1.03
CA ALA A 45 -0.64 12.32 1.55
C ALA A 45 -0.61 13.85 1.63
N GLY A 46 -0.48 14.37 2.84
CA GLY A 46 -0.29 15.79 3.12
C GLY A 46 1.17 16.14 3.43
N PRO A 47 1.46 17.41 3.74
CA PRO A 47 2.78 17.86 4.16
C PRO A 47 3.21 17.23 5.49
N LYS A 48 2.26 16.99 6.40
CA LYS A 48 2.47 16.22 7.62
C LYS A 48 1.86 14.83 7.49
N PRO A 49 2.49 13.79 8.07
CA PRO A 49 1.91 12.46 8.12
C PRO A 49 0.63 12.47 8.96
N PHE A 50 -0.22 11.46 8.74
CA PHE A 50 -1.37 11.24 9.60
C PHE A 50 -0.90 10.96 11.03
N GLU A 51 -1.49 11.66 11.99
CA GLU A 51 -1.22 11.49 13.42
C GLU A 51 -2.52 11.73 14.20
N LEU A 52 -2.81 10.85 15.17
CA LEU A 52 -3.95 10.96 16.07
C LEU A 52 -3.49 10.62 17.48
N THR A 53 -3.62 11.56 18.42
CA THR A 53 -3.38 11.32 19.84
C THR A 53 -4.67 11.49 20.62
N LEU A 54 -5.00 10.51 21.46
CA LEU A 54 -6.19 10.50 22.29
C LEU A 54 -5.83 10.47 23.78
N ASN A 55 -6.52 11.27 24.57
CA ASN A 55 -6.54 11.15 26.02
C ASN A 55 -7.88 10.52 26.42
N ILE A 56 -7.85 9.39 27.13
CA ILE A 56 -9.07 8.72 27.59
C ILE A 56 -9.03 8.61 29.11
N ASN A 57 -10.00 9.23 29.77
CA ASN A 57 -10.14 9.20 31.23
C ASN A 57 -11.62 9.12 31.63
N ASP A 58 -11.96 8.25 32.58
CA ASP A 58 -13.32 8.11 33.14
C ASP A 58 -14.46 8.03 32.09
N ASN A 59 -14.26 7.23 31.02
CA ASN A 59 -15.18 7.13 29.87
C ASN A 59 -15.39 8.44 29.10
N VAL A 60 -14.50 9.41 29.23
CA VAL A 60 -14.42 10.58 28.37
C VAL A 60 -13.18 10.44 27.51
N LEU A 61 -13.37 10.56 26.20
CA LEU A 61 -12.31 10.64 25.21
C LEU A 61 -12.11 12.11 24.84
N GLU A 62 -10.86 12.53 24.73
CA GLU A 62 -10.45 13.84 24.25
C GLU A 62 -9.44 13.65 23.12
N VAL A 63 -9.70 14.26 21.96
CA VAL A 63 -8.73 14.29 20.87
C VAL A 63 -7.69 15.36 21.20
N ALA A 64 -6.49 14.91 21.57
CA ALA A 64 -5.41 15.77 22.03
C ALA A 64 -4.62 16.41 20.88
N SER A 65 -4.44 15.68 19.79
CA SER A 65 -3.88 16.18 18.54
C SER A 65 -4.42 15.40 17.35
N LEU A 66 -4.50 16.07 16.19
CA LEU A 66 -4.87 15.46 14.92
C LEU A 66 -4.15 16.18 13.77
N SER A 67 -3.45 15.39 12.95
CA SER A 67 -2.97 15.77 11.62
C SER A 67 -3.65 14.85 10.62
N CYS A 68 -4.59 15.39 9.85
CA CYS A 68 -5.45 14.61 8.96
C CYS A 68 -5.83 15.39 7.71
N HIS A 69 -5.42 14.86 6.55
CA HIS A 69 -5.82 15.37 5.24
C HIS A 69 -6.56 14.26 4.49
N GLY A 70 -7.79 14.51 4.06
CA GLY A 70 -8.63 13.48 3.47
C GLY A 70 -9.78 14.02 2.62
N VAL A 71 -10.44 13.11 1.93
CA VAL A 71 -11.66 13.39 1.16
C VAL A 71 -12.78 12.49 1.66
N THR A 72 -13.92 13.08 1.95
CA THR A 72 -15.15 12.38 2.37
C THR A 72 -15.87 11.75 1.17
N GLU A 73 -16.89 10.93 1.40
CA GLU A 73 -17.64 10.27 0.31
C GLU A 73 -18.37 11.27 -0.59
N SER A 74 -18.81 12.42 -0.05
CA SER A 74 -19.44 13.49 -0.81
C SER A 74 -18.45 14.38 -1.59
N GLY A 75 -17.14 14.15 -1.42
CA GLY A 75 -16.07 14.92 -2.08
C GLY A 75 -15.53 16.09 -1.27
N LYS A 76 -16.07 16.36 -0.09
CA LYS A 76 -15.56 17.44 0.77
C LYS A 76 -14.15 17.11 1.25
N VAL A 77 -13.29 18.13 1.19
CA VAL A 77 -11.89 18.04 1.60
C VAL A 77 -11.81 18.34 3.08
N ILE A 78 -11.22 17.41 3.83
CA ILE A 78 -10.83 17.57 5.22
C ILE A 78 -9.38 17.98 5.23
N ASP A 79 -9.11 19.11 5.88
CA ASP A 79 -7.78 19.62 6.13
C ASP A 79 -7.73 20.08 7.58
N VAL A 80 -7.24 19.20 8.47
CA VAL A 80 -7.20 19.45 9.91
C VAL A 80 -5.79 19.20 10.41
N GLU A 81 -5.22 20.25 11.00
CA GLU A 81 -3.91 20.19 11.64
C GLU A 81 -3.98 20.98 12.95
N PHE A 82 -3.99 20.27 14.08
CA PHE A 82 -3.92 20.91 15.38
C PHE A 82 -3.20 20.05 16.41
N ASP A 83 -2.57 20.73 17.37
CA ASP A 83 -1.97 20.12 18.56
C ASP A 83 -2.67 20.62 19.83
N SER A 84 -2.26 20.10 20.98
CA SER A 84 -2.81 20.48 22.29
C SER A 84 -2.71 21.99 22.62
N ASN A 85 -1.87 22.76 21.92
CA ASN A 85 -1.78 24.22 22.07
C ASN A 85 -2.91 24.96 21.34
N TYR A 86 -3.62 24.27 20.44
CA TYR A 86 -4.76 24.77 19.67
C TYR A 86 -6.13 24.57 20.36
N SER A 87 -6.13 23.90 21.53
CA SER A 87 -7.30 23.43 22.29
C SER A 87 -8.27 24.52 22.79
N HIS A 88 -7.97 25.79 22.53
CA HIS A 88 -8.83 26.91 22.91
C HIS A 88 -9.94 27.25 21.89
N THR A 89 -9.98 26.57 20.73
CA THR A 89 -10.89 26.96 19.63
C THR A 89 -12.12 26.06 19.44
N PHE A 90 -12.12 24.80 19.93
CA PHE A 90 -13.27 23.90 19.83
C PHE A 90 -13.21 22.71 20.79
N ASP A 91 -14.38 22.22 21.21
CA ASP A 91 -14.50 21.08 22.12
C ASP A 91 -14.18 19.77 21.40
N THR A 92 -13.15 19.06 21.87
CA THR A 92 -12.71 17.77 21.34
C THR A 92 -13.12 16.59 22.21
N ARG A 93 -13.93 16.83 23.25
CA ARG A 93 -14.33 15.83 24.24
C ARG A 93 -15.59 15.09 23.82
N LEU A 94 -15.57 13.78 24.06
CA LEU A 94 -16.64 12.86 23.71
C LEU A 94 -16.88 11.89 24.87
N GLY A 95 -18.13 11.78 25.31
CA GLY A 95 -18.53 10.73 26.24
C GLY A 95 -18.58 9.39 25.53
N ILE A 96 -17.85 8.39 26.04
CA ILE A 96 -17.93 7.01 25.59
C ILE A 96 -19.19 6.37 26.19
N PRO A 97 -20.16 5.93 25.37
CA PRO A 97 -21.43 5.43 25.88
C PRO A 97 -21.25 4.21 26.81
N SER A 98 -21.69 4.34 28.06
CA SER A 98 -21.39 3.39 29.13
C SER A 98 -22.33 2.16 29.19
N GLY A 99 -23.16 1.95 28.16
CA GLY A 99 -24.21 0.93 28.16
C GLY A 99 -24.40 0.18 26.84
N SER A 100 -23.53 0.39 25.86
CA SER A 100 -23.53 -0.46 24.67
C SER A 100 -22.81 -1.76 24.99
N GLY A 101 -23.37 -2.91 24.58
CA GLY A 101 -22.60 -4.16 24.48
C GLY A 101 -21.59 -4.12 23.33
N ALA A 102 -21.10 -2.94 22.95
CA ALA A 102 -20.19 -2.74 21.84
C ALA A 102 -18.76 -2.74 22.38
N ASP A 103 -17.94 -3.66 21.88
CA ASP A 103 -16.53 -3.80 22.27
C ASP A 103 -15.63 -2.76 21.57
N ALA A 104 -16.17 -2.07 20.57
CA ALA A 104 -15.45 -1.10 19.75
C ALA A 104 -16.34 0.05 19.25
N TRP A 105 -15.72 1.22 19.10
CA TRP A 105 -16.32 2.44 18.53
C TRP A 105 -15.39 3.03 17.46
N LEU A 106 -15.97 3.57 16.40
CA LEU A 106 -15.24 4.38 15.41
C LEU A 106 -15.27 5.84 15.84
N LEU A 107 -14.10 6.45 15.90
CA LEU A 107 -13.94 7.90 16.01
C LEU A 107 -14.04 8.48 14.60
N VAL A 108 -15.03 9.33 14.41
CA VAL A 108 -15.37 9.91 13.12
C VAL A 108 -15.25 11.43 13.20
N LEU A 109 -14.57 12.01 12.21
CA LEU A 109 -14.53 13.44 11.98
C LEU A 109 -15.63 13.80 10.98
N LYS A 110 -16.55 14.68 11.37
CA LYS A 110 -17.68 15.12 10.57
C LYS A 110 -17.54 16.58 10.20
N MET A 111 -17.72 16.87 8.91
CA MET A 111 -17.67 18.24 8.41
C MET A 111 -19.09 18.79 8.24
N HIS A 112 -19.35 19.95 8.85
CA HIS A 112 -20.63 20.65 8.68
C HIS A 112 -20.55 21.55 7.45
N GLY A 113 -21.07 21.07 6.32
CA GLY A 113 -21.07 21.85 5.08
C GLY A 113 -21.75 23.20 5.27
N ARG A 114 -21.19 24.24 4.64
CA ARG A 114 -21.66 25.64 4.70
C ARG A 114 -21.63 26.28 6.08
N LYS A 115 -21.00 25.65 7.06
CA LYS A 115 -20.73 26.25 8.35
C LYS A 115 -19.25 26.53 8.48
N TRP A 116 -18.99 27.74 8.93
CA TRP A 116 -17.65 28.26 9.11
C TRP A 116 -17.48 28.61 10.58
N ARG A 117 -16.29 28.35 11.10
CA ARG A 117 -15.89 28.80 12.42
C ARG A 117 -14.78 29.83 12.27
N GLU A 118 -14.80 30.81 13.13
CA GLU A 118 -13.74 31.82 13.22
C GLU A 118 -12.50 31.19 13.87
N VAL A 119 -11.35 31.32 13.21
CA VAL A 119 -10.04 30.88 13.74
C VAL A 119 -9.36 32.05 14.45
N ASP A 120 -9.40 33.22 13.81
CA ASP A 120 -8.96 34.50 14.33
C ASP A 120 -9.79 35.64 13.69
N GLU A 121 -9.48 36.89 14.02
CA GLU A 121 -10.22 38.08 13.54
C GLU A 121 -10.26 38.23 12.00
N MET A 122 -9.42 37.50 11.27
CA MET A 122 -9.23 37.63 9.82
C MET A 122 -9.61 36.36 9.04
N TYR A 123 -9.56 35.18 9.67
CA TYR A 123 -9.68 33.90 9.00
C TYR A 123 -10.77 33.02 9.62
N SER A 124 -11.47 32.31 8.74
CA SER A 124 -12.45 31.29 9.10
C SER A 124 -12.14 29.99 8.37
N GLU A 125 -12.46 28.88 9.00
CA GLU A 125 -12.29 27.54 8.44
C GLU A 125 -13.60 26.75 8.52
N SER A 126 -13.66 25.61 7.84
CA SER A 126 -14.83 24.74 7.89
C SER A 126 -15.06 24.21 9.31
N GLU A 127 -16.31 24.14 9.73
CA GLU A 127 -16.64 23.61 11.05
C GLU A 127 -16.58 22.07 11.06
N TYR A 128 -15.79 21.52 11.98
CA TYR A 128 -15.67 20.09 12.20
C TYR A 128 -16.13 19.68 13.60
N THR A 129 -16.70 18.49 13.72
CA THR A 129 -17.04 17.87 15.01
C THR A 129 -16.57 16.43 15.05
N PHE A 130 -16.22 15.94 16.23
CA PHE A 130 -15.97 14.51 16.46
C PHE A 130 -17.25 13.80 16.88
N GLU A 131 -17.41 12.56 16.44
CA GLU A 131 -18.51 11.68 16.85
C GLU A 131 -17.97 10.26 17.10
N LEU A 132 -18.58 9.55 18.05
CA LEU A 132 -18.39 8.11 18.22
C LEU A 132 -19.54 7.37 17.56
N GLN A 133 -19.22 6.52 16.59
CA GLN A 133 -20.18 5.72 15.84
C GLN A 133 -19.89 4.22 16.05
N GLY A 134 -20.93 3.39 16.09
CA GLY A 134 -20.74 1.95 16.27
C GLY A 134 -19.97 1.36 15.09
N GLU A 135 -19.11 0.37 15.31
CA GLU A 135 -18.26 -0.20 14.24
C GLU A 135 -19.03 -0.68 13.00
N ASN A 136 -20.28 -1.12 13.20
CA ASN A 136 -21.14 -1.63 12.14
C ASN A 136 -22.14 -0.62 11.58
N THR A 137 -22.10 0.64 12.01
CA THR A 137 -23.01 1.67 11.49
C THR A 137 -22.53 2.23 10.16
N ARG A 138 -23.47 2.66 9.32
CA ARG A 138 -23.14 3.38 8.08
C ARG A 138 -22.60 4.75 8.46
N ILE A 139 -21.41 5.06 7.97
CA ILE A 139 -20.77 6.37 8.13
C ILE A 139 -21.49 7.37 7.22
N ASP A 140 -21.71 8.58 7.73
CA ASP A 140 -22.31 9.67 6.96
C ASP A 140 -21.37 10.14 5.82
N ALA A 141 -21.95 10.60 4.72
CA ALA A 141 -21.19 10.91 3.50
C ALA A 141 -20.22 12.10 3.67
N ASP A 142 -20.50 13.00 4.61
CA ASP A 142 -19.66 14.16 4.96
C ASP A 142 -18.70 13.86 6.12
N SER A 143 -18.50 12.58 6.42
CA SER A 143 -17.71 12.12 7.56
C SER A 143 -16.56 11.22 7.13
N LEU A 144 -15.49 11.24 7.90
CA LEU A 144 -14.29 10.42 7.69
C LEU A 144 -13.92 9.73 9.02
N PRO A 145 -13.87 8.38 9.05
CA PRO A 145 -13.37 7.67 10.22
C PRO A 145 -11.86 7.91 10.34
N VAL A 146 -11.42 8.34 11.51
CA VAL A 146 -10.02 8.69 11.81
C VAL A 146 -9.40 7.79 12.87
N GLY A 147 -10.20 7.04 13.64
CA GLY A 147 -9.70 6.10 14.62
C GLY A 147 -10.72 5.02 14.99
N ARG A 148 -10.25 3.96 15.64
CA ARG A 148 -11.09 2.98 16.32
C ARG A 148 -10.66 2.88 17.77
N ILE A 149 -11.61 2.92 18.69
CA ILE A 149 -11.36 2.75 20.13
C ILE A 149 -11.94 1.40 20.53
N VAL A 150 -11.17 0.61 21.27
CA VAL A 150 -11.54 -0.74 21.70
C VAL A 150 -11.46 -0.85 23.21
N ASN A 151 -12.35 -1.66 23.80
CA ASN A 151 -12.31 -1.96 25.23
C ASN A 151 -11.53 -3.25 25.48
N ARG A 152 -10.20 -3.15 25.55
CA ARG A 152 -9.30 -4.27 25.88
C ARG A 152 -8.53 -3.90 27.15
N TYR A 153 -9.12 -4.19 28.32
CA TYR A 153 -8.63 -3.77 29.64
C TYR A 153 -8.76 -2.27 29.91
N GLY A 154 -9.82 -1.66 29.39
CA GLY A 154 -10.02 -0.22 29.34
C GLY A 154 -10.09 0.27 27.90
N TRP A 155 -10.71 1.44 27.73
CA TRP A 155 -10.83 2.10 26.43
C TRP A 155 -9.46 2.62 25.98
N ARG A 156 -9.08 2.25 24.76
CA ARG A 156 -7.81 2.68 24.14
C ARG A 156 -7.95 2.77 22.63
N LEU A 157 -7.10 3.59 22.01
CA LEU A 157 -6.97 3.62 20.56
C LEU A 157 -6.46 2.25 20.05
N ASP A 158 -7.03 1.79 18.96
CA ASP A 158 -6.60 0.58 18.26
C ASP A 158 -5.58 0.93 17.18
N GLU A 159 -4.32 1.01 17.59
CA GLU A 159 -3.20 1.38 16.71
C GLU A 159 -2.70 0.22 15.85
N MET A 160 -3.10 -1.02 16.18
CA MET A 160 -2.53 -2.23 15.59
C MET A 160 -3.46 -2.84 14.54
N ASP A 161 -4.77 -2.83 14.80
CA ASP A 161 -5.74 -3.55 13.99
C ASP A 161 -6.64 -2.60 13.16
N PHE A 162 -6.45 -1.28 13.26
CA PHE A 162 -7.25 -0.29 12.53
C PHE A 162 -6.38 0.74 11.81
N VAL A 163 -6.70 0.99 10.55
CA VAL A 163 -6.16 2.09 9.75
C VAL A 163 -7.34 2.79 9.08
N PRO A 164 -7.42 4.14 9.14
CA PRO A 164 -8.42 4.89 8.40
C PRO A 164 -8.43 4.55 6.90
N PRO A 165 -9.57 4.68 6.21
CA PRO A 165 -9.61 4.58 4.76
C PRO A 165 -8.56 5.51 4.14
N CYS A 166 -7.72 4.97 3.27
CA CYS A 166 -6.65 5.71 2.60
C CYS A 166 -6.85 5.66 1.09
N LEU A 167 -6.71 6.81 0.43
CA LEU A 167 -6.67 6.89 -1.03
C LEU A 167 -5.34 6.36 -1.57
N PHE A 168 -4.24 6.63 -0.87
CA PHE A 168 -2.89 6.24 -1.26
C PHE A 168 -2.17 5.51 -0.12
N VAL A 169 -1.29 4.57 -0.46
CA VAL A 169 -0.40 3.86 0.46
C VAL A 169 0.43 4.85 1.29
N ARG A 170 0.89 5.94 0.68
CA ARG A 170 1.66 6.98 1.36
C ARG A 170 0.88 7.78 2.40
N SER A 171 -0.43 7.65 2.47
CA SER A 171 -1.27 8.46 3.39
C SER A 171 -1.19 7.98 4.83
N HIS A 172 -0.73 6.75 5.09
CA HIS A 172 -0.63 6.21 6.44
C HIS A 172 0.65 5.35 6.63
N PRO A 173 1.38 5.49 7.75
CA PRO A 173 2.63 4.77 7.98
C PRO A 173 2.52 3.24 7.91
N MET A 174 1.41 2.65 8.33
CA MET A 174 1.24 1.19 8.27
C MET A 174 1.20 0.65 6.84
N TYR A 175 0.51 1.33 5.92
CA TYR A 175 0.52 0.93 4.51
C TYR A 175 1.89 1.15 3.88
N GLN A 176 2.60 2.22 4.26
CA GLN A 176 3.98 2.44 3.80
C GLN A 176 4.89 1.28 4.21
N ARG A 177 4.83 0.83 5.48
CA ARG A 177 5.60 -0.34 5.95
C ARG A 177 5.25 -1.61 5.17
N GLN A 178 3.97 -1.88 4.95
CA GLN A 178 3.53 -3.03 4.15
C GLN A 178 4.01 -2.97 2.70
N PHE A 179 4.04 -1.77 2.10
CA PHE A 179 4.58 -1.56 0.76
C PHE A 179 6.08 -1.80 0.66
N GLU A 180 6.84 -1.31 1.65
CA GLU A 180 8.28 -1.54 1.75
C GLU A 180 8.59 -3.03 1.91
N GLU A 181 7.87 -3.69 2.82
CA GLU A 181 7.97 -5.14 3.03
C GLU A 181 7.62 -5.93 1.76
N ALA A 182 6.53 -5.56 1.06
CA ALA A 182 6.15 -6.18 -0.20
C ALA A 182 7.26 -6.08 -1.25
N SER A 183 7.82 -4.87 -1.39
CA SER A 183 8.89 -4.57 -2.36
C SER A 183 10.16 -5.34 -2.04
N GLU A 184 10.51 -5.46 -0.75
CA GLU A 184 11.67 -6.24 -0.30
C GLU A 184 11.48 -7.74 -0.59
N LEU A 185 10.34 -8.31 -0.21
CA LEU A 185 10.05 -9.73 -0.41
C LEU A 185 10.04 -10.10 -1.90
N LEU A 186 9.35 -9.32 -2.73
CA LEU A 186 9.32 -9.53 -4.18
C LEU A 186 10.70 -9.32 -4.81
N GLY A 187 11.48 -8.34 -4.32
CA GLY A 187 12.85 -8.10 -4.76
C GLY A 187 13.77 -9.29 -4.48
N LYS A 188 13.65 -9.91 -3.30
CA LYS A 188 14.37 -11.15 -2.95
C LYS A 188 13.99 -12.29 -3.91
N ILE A 189 12.69 -12.49 -4.17
CA ILE A 189 12.20 -13.55 -5.06
C ILE A 189 12.74 -13.34 -6.48
N SER A 190 12.58 -12.15 -7.05
CA SER A 190 13.08 -11.81 -8.38
C SER A 190 14.60 -12.00 -8.49
N GLY A 191 15.36 -11.48 -7.51
CA GLY A 191 16.81 -11.63 -7.47
C GLY A 191 17.28 -13.09 -7.46
N LYS A 192 16.60 -13.95 -6.68
CA LYS A 192 16.89 -15.39 -6.65
C LYS A 192 16.57 -16.06 -7.98
N CYS A 193 15.37 -15.84 -8.53
CA CYS A 193 14.99 -16.40 -9.82
C CYS A 193 15.99 -16.02 -10.93
N ARG A 194 16.43 -14.75 -10.97
CA ARG A 194 17.41 -14.27 -11.95
C ARG A 194 18.77 -14.94 -11.83
N SER A 195 19.19 -15.29 -10.61
CA SER A 195 20.49 -15.94 -10.37
C SER A 195 20.51 -17.45 -10.66
N SER A 196 19.35 -18.06 -10.93
CA SER A 196 19.19 -19.52 -11.02
C SER A 196 19.14 -20.04 -12.46
N GLU A 197 20.19 -19.80 -13.24
CA GLU A 197 20.26 -20.16 -14.67
C GLU A 197 20.14 -21.67 -14.96
N ASN A 198 20.54 -22.53 -14.02
CA ASN A 198 20.58 -23.99 -14.17
C ASN A 198 19.52 -24.73 -13.33
N CYS A 199 18.47 -24.04 -12.87
CA CYS A 199 17.42 -24.66 -12.08
C CYS A 199 16.58 -25.64 -12.94
N VAL A 200 16.30 -26.82 -12.38
CA VAL A 200 15.51 -27.89 -13.02
C VAL A 200 14.04 -27.46 -13.19
N ALA A 201 13.50 -26.70 -12.25
CA ALA A 201 12.11 -26.25 -12.24
C ALA A 201 11.89 -24.98 -13.08
N ARG A 202 12.19 -25.08 -14.38
CA ARG A 202 12.13 -23.94 -15.31
C ARG A 202 10.70 -23.42 -15.51
N THR A 203 9.71 -24.30 -15.52
CA THR A 203 8.31 -23.92 -15.72
C THR A 203 7.82 -23.09 -14.54
N PHE A 204 8.15 -23.50 -13.31
CA PHE A 204 7.88 -22.71 -12.12
C PHE A 204 8.54 -21.33 -12.17
N LEU A 205 9.85 -21.26 -12.49
CA LEU A 205 10.56 -19.98 -12.58
C LEU A 205 9.97 -19.06 -13.65
N SER A 206 9.53 -19.62 -14.78
CA SER A 206 8.90 -18.86 -15.87
C SER A 206 7.55 -18.24 -15.50
N ALA A 207 6.86 -18.80 -14.50
CA ALA A 207 5.60 -18.24 -13.98
C ALA A 207 5.84 -17.21 -12.88
N VAL A 208 6.78 -17.49 -11.97
CA VAL A 208 7.02 -16.68 -10.76
C VAL A 208 7.84 -15.44 -11.04
N TRP A 209 8.91 -15.55 -11.82
CA TRP A 209 9.83 -14.44 -12.03
C TRP A 209 9.16 -13.28 -12.78
N PRO A 210 8.51 -13.47 -13.94
CA PRO A 210 7.84 -12.36 -14.63
C PRO A 210 6.72 -11.74 -13.78
N ALA A 211 6.04 -12.55 -12.95
CA ALA A 211 5.02 -12.04 -12.04
C ALA A 211 5.62 -11.12 -10.97
N ALA A 212 6.72 -11.53 -10.32
CA ALA A 212 7.42 -10.69 -9.35
C ALA A 212 7.93 -9.38 -9.98
N ASP A 213 8.56 -9.47 -11.15
CA ASP A 213 9.10 -8.30 -11.85
C ASP A 213 8.00 -7.33 -12.29
N ASN A 214 6.88 -7.84 -12.82
CA ASN A 214 5.76 -6.99 -13.22
C ASN A 214 5.18 -6.23 -12.03
N VAL A 215 4.99 -6.89 -10.88
CA VAL A 215 4.48 -6.23 -9.67
C VAL A 215 5.48 -5.19 -9.15
N LEU A 216 6.78 -5.52 -9.12
CA LEU A 216 7.83 -4.58 -8.72
C LEU A 216 7.89 -3.35 -9.64
N ILE A 217 7.79 -3.54 -10.96
CA ILE A 217 7.76 -2.44 -11.93
C ILE A 217 6.53 -1.55 -11.66
N THR A 218 5.35 -2.15 -11.45
CA THR A 218 4.16 -1.37 -11.10
C THR A 218 4.35 -0.58 -9.80
N PHE A 219 4.89 -1.22 -8.76
CA PHE A 219 5.14 -0.57 -7.47
C PHE A 219 6.16 0.57 -7.56
N ASP A 220 7.20 0.42 -8.38
CA ASP A 220 8.18 1.48 -8.65
C ASP A 220 7.56 2.66 -9.42
N LYS A 221 6.83 2.37 -10.52
CA LYS A 221 6.27 3.41 -11.39
C LYS A 221 5.09 4.15 -10.77
N GLU A 222 4.32 3.47 -9.92
CA GLU A 222 3.14 4.05 -9.27
C GLU A 222 3.41 4.42 -7.81
N ARG A 223 4.66 4.43 -7.33
CA ARG A 223 5.00 4.61 -5.89
C ARG A 223 4.23 5.72 -5.17
N ASP A 224 4.03 6.86 -5.83
CA ASP A 224 3.35 8.03 -5.26
C ASP A 224 1.82 7.99 -5.37
N MET A 225 1.29 7.22 -6.31
CA MET A 225 -0.15 7.11 -6.60
C MET A 225 -0.72 5.73 -6.25
N LEU A 226 0.10 4.83 -5.72
CA LEU A 226 -0.29 3.47 -5.41
C LEU A 226 -1.35 3.49 -4.31
N THR A 227 -2.45 2.81 -4.57
CA THR A 227 -3.58 2.71 -3.66
C THR A 227 -3.46 1.42 -2.85
N PRO A 228 -4.01 1.34 -1.63
CA PRO A 228 -4.03 0.08 -0.87
C PRO A 228 -4.66 -1.08 -1.66
N ASP A 229 -5.70 -0.80 -2.46
CA ASP A 229 -6.33 -1.81 -3.32
C ASP A 229 -5.37 -2.37 -4.39
N ARG A 230 -4.53 -1.51 -4.97
CA ARG A 230 -3.54 -1.89 -5.98
C ARG A 230 -2.38 -2.68 -5.37
N LEU A 231 -1.96 -2.30 -4.16
CA LEU A 231 -0.99 -3.07 -3.38
C LEU A 231 -1.51 -4.49 -3.10
N TYR A 232 -2.74 -4.60 -2.59
CA TYR A 232 -3.38 -5.90 -2.34
C TYR A 232 -3.51 -6.74 -3.61
N ALA A 233 -4.01 -6.15 -4.70
CA ALA A 233 -4.16 -6.84 -5.98
C ALA A 233 -2.82 -7.35 -6.54
N GLY A 234 -1.75 -6.55 -6.44
CA GLY A 234 -0.40 -6.96 -6.85
C GLY A 234 0.11 -8.16 -6.06
N ILE A 235 -0.06 -8.14 -4.73
CA ILE A 235 0.32 -9.27 -3.86
C ILE A 235 -0.52 -10.50 -4.20
N GLN A 236 -1.84 -10.36 -4.34
CA GLN A 236 -2.74 -11.46 -4.66
C GLN A 236 -2.44 -12.08 -6.05
N GLN A 237 -2.13 -11.25 -7.04
CA GLN A 237 -1.72 -11.69 -8.37
C GLN A 237 -0.40 -12.47 -8.31
N PHE A 238 0.59 -11.99 -7.56
CA PHE A 238 1.86 -12.69 -7.39
C PHE A 238 1.67 -14.06 -6.72
N VAL A 239 0.91 -14.12 -5.62
CA VAL A 239 0.62 -15.39 -4.92
C VAL A 239 -0.11 -16.38 -5.85
N ASN A 240 -1.03 -15.90 -6.70
CA ASN A 240 -1.69 -16.74 -7.70
C ASN A 240 -0.69 -17.30 -8.72
N SER A 241 0.24 -16.48 -9.24
CA SER A 241 1.28 -16.94 -10.17
C SER A 241 2.19 -17.99 -9.54
N PHE A 242 2.51 -17.86 -8.25
CA PHE A 242 3.25 -18.88 -7.51
C PHE A 242 2.50 -20.21 -7.45
N VAL A 243 1.22 -20.19 -7.10
CA VAL A 243 0.37 -21.39 -7.08
C VAL A 243 0.28 -22.05 -8.45
N ILE A 244 0.12 -21.25 -9.51
CA ILE A 244 0.09 -21.75 -10.89
C ILE A 244 1.43 -22.40 -11.24
N GLY A 245 2.55 -21.75 -10.93
CA GLY A 245 3.90 -22.28 -11.16
C GLY A 245 4.10 -23.64 -10.49
N CYS A 246 3.72 -23.77 -9.21
CA CYS A 246 3.82 -25.04 -8.47
C CYS A 246 2.91 -26.15 -9.01
N ARG A 247 1.86 -25.83 -9.78
CA ARG A 247 0.97 -26.84 -10.38
C ARG A 247 1.41 -27.27 -11.77
N LEU A 248 2.10 -26.40 -12.49
CA LEU A 248 2.54 -26.65 -13.86
C LEU A 248 3.90 -27.35 -13.92
N ASP A 249 4.72 -27.20 -12.87
CA ASP A 249 6.05 -27.80 -12.83
C ASP A 249 5.99 -29.23 -12.28
N GLU A 250 6.67 -30.16 -12.94
CA GLU A 250 6.68 -31.58 -12.57
C GLU A 250 7.57 -31.86 -11.35
N HIS A 251 8.49 -30.95 -11.02
CA HIS A 251 9.50 -31.15 -9.98
C HIS A 251 9.13 -30.53 -8.64
N ILE A 252 8.04 -29.75 -8.58
CA ILE A 252 7.62 -29.04 -7.39
C ILE A 252 6.18 -29.42 -7.07
N ASN A 253 5.91 -29.70 -5.81
CA ASN A 253 4.55 -29.76 -5.32
C ASN A 253 4.42 -28.96 -4.02
N LEU A 254 3.29 -28.30 -3.84
CA LEU A 254 2.98 -27.57 -2.62
C LEU A 254 2.48 -28.55 -1.56
N GLU A 255 3.26 -28.78 -0.51
CA GLU A 255 2.86 -29.65 0.61
C GLU A 255 1.59 -29.13 1.32
N ASN A 256 1.43 -27.81 1.39
CA ASN A 256 0.25 -27.15 1.97
C ASN A 256 -0.29 -26.03 1.04
N PRO A 257 -1.13 -26.36 0.04
CA PRO A 257 -1.63 -25.39 -0.93
C PRO A 257 -2.85 -24.58 -0.45
N GLU A 258 -3.52 -25.03 0.61
CA GLU A 258 -4.81 -24.46 1.06
C GLU A 258 -4.73 -22.98 1.44
N PRO A 259 -3.74 -22.50 2.22
CA PRO A 259 -3.64 -21.08 2.59
C PRO A 259 -3.48 -20.16 1.38
N PHE A 260 -2.66 -20.57 0.40
CA PHE A 260 -2.44 -19.82 -0.83
C PHE A 260 -3.71 -19.76 -1.68
N MET A 261 -4.42 -20.89 -1.81
CA MET A 261 -5.68 -20.96 -2.57
C MET A 261 -6.80 -20.15 -1.93
N LEU A 262 -6.91 -20.17 -0.60
CA LEU A 262 -7.89 -19.38 0.14
C LEU A 262 -7.63 -17.89 -0.03
N TYR A 263 -6.37 -17.46 0.04
CA TYR A 263 -5.99 -16.07 -0.17
C TYR A 263 -6.31 -15.57 -1.60
N VAL A 264 -5.96 -16.36 -2.62
CA VAL A 264 -6.23 -16.01 -4.03
C VAL A 264 -7.72 -15.92 -4.34
N ARG A 265 -8.55 -16.73 -3.66
CA ARG A 265 -10.00 -16.76 -3.87
C ARG A 265 -10.77 -15.80 -2.94
N LYS A 266 -10.08 -15.11 -2.04
CA LYS A 266 -10.71 -14.25 -1.05
C LYS A 266 -11.46 -13.11 -1.75
N PRO A 267 -12.76 -12.92 -1.48
CA PRO A 267 -13.50 -11.80 -2.03
C PRO A 267 -12.94 -10.49 -1.48
N TYR A 268 -12.98 -9.43 -2.28
CA TYR A 268 -12.51 -8.12 -1.87
C TYR A 268 -13.37 -7.56 -0.73
N ASP A 269 -12.73 -7.21 0.39
CA ASP A 269 -13.35 -6.54 1.52
C ASP A 269 -12.52 -5.31 1.92
N ARG A 270 -13.10 -4.13 1.70
CA ARG A 270 -12.43 -2.85 1.98
C ARG A 270 -12.16 -2.63 3.47
N ARG A 271 -12.94 -3.23 4.37
CA ARG A 271 -12.79 -3.02 5.82
C ARG A 271 -11.58 -3.75 6.39
N ASN A 272 -11.27 -4.92 5.84
CA ASN A 272 -10.20 -5.79 6.31
C ASN A 272 -8.94 -5.74 5.41
N LEU A 273 -8.84 -4.72 4.55
CA LEU A 273 -7.79 -4.61 3.54
C LEU A 273 -6.38 -4.64 4.14
N LEU A 274 -6.19 -4.01 5.31
CA LEU A 274 -4.93 -4.00 6.03
C LEU A 274 -4.50 -5.43 6.44
N GLN A 275 -5.42 -6.19 7.02
CA GLN A 275 -5.18 -7.57 7.44
C GLN A 275 -4.96 -8.49 6.23
N ASP A 276 -5.69 -8.24 5.15
CA ASP A 276 -5.58 -9.01 3.91
C ASP A 276 -4.20 -8.82 3.27
N ILE A 277 -3.71 -7.58 3.21
CA ILE A 277 -2.34 -7.31 2.76
C ILE A 277 -1.32 -8.01 3.68
N ALA A 278 -1.47 -7.90 5.00
CA ALA A 278 -0.56 -8.54 5.96
C ALA A 278 -0.54 -10.07 5.79
N GLN A 279 -1.70 -10.70 5.58
CA GLN A 279 -1.81 -12.12 5.29
C GLN A 279 -1.07 -12.49 3.99
N GLY A 280 -1.21 -11.68 2.95
CA GLY A 280 -0.50 -11.86 1.69
C GLY A 280 1.02 -11.75 1.85
N LEU A 281 1.50 -10.80 2.65
CA LEU A 281 2.93 -10.63 2.95
C LEU A 281 3.50 -11.82 3.70
N ALA A 282 2.76 -12.38 4.66
CA ALA A 282 3.15 -13.61 5.34
C ALA A 282 3.32 -14.78 4.34
N LEU A 283 2.38 -14.92 3.40
CA LEU A 283 2.50 -15.92 2.32
C LEU A 283 3.69 -15.65 1.40
N CYS A 284 3.95 -14.38 1.05
CA CYS A 284 5.13 -14.01 0.27
C CYS A 284 6.44 -14.38 1.00
N ALA A 285 6.51 -14.20 2.32
CA ALA A 285 7.66 -14.61 3.12
C ALA A 285 7.87 -16.13 3.09
N GLU A 286 6.80 -16.93 3.14
CA GLU A 286 6.89 -18.39 2.93
C GLU A 286 7.35 -18.73 1.51
N ILE A 287 6.88 -17.98 0.50
CA ILE A 287 7.28 -18.18 -0.90
C ILE A 287 8.76 -17.92 -1.08
N VAL A 288 9.35 -16.90 -0.44
CA VAL A 288 10.79 -16.64 -0.49
C VAL A 288 11.59 -17.90 -0.14
N LEU A 289 11.27 -18.55 0.98
CA LEU A 289 11.96 -19.77 1.42
C LEU A 289 11.81 -20.93 0.44
N LYS A 290 10.62 -21.08 -0.16
CA LYS A 290 10.35 -22.12 -1.16
C LYS A 290 11.11 -21.85 -2.46
N VAL A 291 11.10 -20.61 -2.93
CA VAL A 291 11.85 -20.21 -4.13
C VAL A 291 13.35 -20.44 -3.91
N GLU A 292 13.90 -20.11 -2.74
CA GLU A 292 15.30 -20.40 -2.42
C GLU A 292 15.64 -21.89 -2.52
N THR A 293 14.76 -22.74 -2.00
CA THR A 293 14.93 -24.21 -2.05
C THR A 293 14.87 -24.72 -3.50
N VAL A 294 13.91 -24.23 -4.29
CA VAL A 294 13.73 -24.59 -5.69
C VAL A 294 14.90 -24.12 -6.55
N CYS A 295 15.35 -22.89 -6.35
CA CYS A 295 16.48 -22.28 -7.02
C CYS A 295 17.81 -23.04 -6.80
N ALA A 296 17.91 -23.80 -5.70
CA ALA A 296 19.06 -24.66 -5.40
C ALA A 296 19.00 -26.04 -6.10
N MET A 297 17.86 -26.43 -6.69
CA MET A 297 17.71 -27.66 -7.47
C MET A 297 18.36 -27.49 -8.85
N THR A 298 19.66 -27.77 -8.95
CA THR A 298 20.43 -27.67 -10.20
C THR A 298 20.47 -28.99 -10.96
N GLU A 299 20.39 -28.92 -12.30
CA GLU A 299 20.68 -30.08 -13.15
C GLU A 299 22.13 -30.54 -12.94
N GLU A 300 22.35 -31.85 -12.69
CA GLU A 300 23.70 -32.41 -12.77
C GLU A 300 24.20 -32.26 -14.21
N ARG A 301 25.18 -31.37 -14.42
CA ARG A 301 25.92 -31.34 -15.69
C ARG A 301 26.59 -32.70 -15.86
N ARG A 302 26.03 -33.56 -16.71
CA ARG A 302 26.78 -34.69 -17.27
C ARG A 302 28.04 -34.10 -17.88
N SER A 303 29.19 -34.40 -17.27
CA SER A 303 30.49 -34.15 -17.90
C SER A 303 30.44 -34.83 -19.26
N VAL A 304 30.46 -34.04 -20.33
CA VAL A 304 30.71 -34.56 -21.66
C VAL A 304 32.00 -35.38 -21.54
N PRO A 305 32.02 -36.67 -21.92
CA PRO A 305 33.28 -37.41 -21.95
C PRO A 305 34.24 -36.60 -22.80
N GLU A 306 35.40 -36.26 -22.26
CA GLU A 306 36.51 -35.70 -23.03
C GLU A 306 36.66 -36.57 -24.29
N GLU A 307 36.39 -35.99 -25.47
CA GLU A 307 36.78 -36.63 -26.72
C GLU A 307 38.29 -36.91 -26.60
N PRO A 308 38.75 -38.15 -26.84
CA PRO A 308 40.16 -38.48 -26.71
C PRO A 308 40.96 -37.54 -27.62
N GLU A 309 41.96 -36.86 -27.03
CA GLU A 309 42.90 -36.02 -27.76
C GLU A 309 43.33 -36.72 -29.06
N PRO A 310 43.19 -36.09 -30.24
CA PRO A 310 43.70 -36.67 -31.47
C PRO A 310 45.22 -36.84 -31.32
N GLU A 311 45.68 -38.07 -31.54
CA GLU A 311 47.10 -38.45 -31.56
C GLU A 311 47.94 -37.37 -32.27
N LYS A 312 48.94 -36.84 -31.55
CA LYS A 312 49.95 -35.95 -32.11
C LYS A 312 50.57 -36.60 -33.35
N LYS A 313 50.26 -36.07 -34.53
CA LYS A 313 51.02 -36.38 -35.75
C LYS A 313 52.50 -36.11 -35.49
N PRO A 314 53.41 -37.05 -35.80
CA PRO A 314 54.84 -36.86 -35.57
C PRO A 314 55.35 -35.66 -36.37
N GLU A 315 56.11 -34.79 -35.70
CA GLU A 315 56.73 -33.62 -36.29
C GLU A 315 57.61 -34.01 -37.50
N PRO A 316 57.56 -33.26 -38.62
CA PRO A 316 58.46 -33.49 -39.74
C PRO A 316 59.91 -33.17 -39.32
N GLN A 317 60.77 -34.18 -39.45
CA GLN A 317 62.21 -34.09 -39.20
C GLN A 317 62.83 -32.94 -39.99
N LYS A 318 63.54 -32.05 -39.30
CA LYS A 318 64.33 -30.98 -39.90
C LYS A 318 65.43 -31.59 -40.79
N PRO A 319 65.67 -31.06 -42.01
CA PRO A 319 66.73 -31.56 -42.87
C PRO A 319 68.09 -31.25 -42.23
N VAL A 320 68.83 -32.31 -41.89
CA VAL A 320 70.22 -32.23 -41.45
C VAL A 320 71.07 -31.85 -42.66
N LYS A 321 71.79 -30.74 -42.55
CA LYS A 321 72.81 -30.32 -43.53
C LYS A 321 73.91 -31.39 -43.58
N ASN A 322 74.06 -32.03 -44.74
CA ASN A 322 75.20 -32.89 -45.02
C ASN A 322 76.49 -32.07 -44.97
N ARG A 323 77.32 -32.32 -43.96
CA ARG A 323 78.71 -31.89 -43.91
C ARG A 323 79.50 -32.94 -44.70
N TRP A 324 80.10 -32.49 -45.80
CA TRP A 324 80.93 -33.31 -46.68
C TRP A 324 82.26 -33.56 -45.98
N ASP A 325 82.55 -34.82 -45.62
CA ASP A 325 83.88 -35.29 -45.24
C ASP A 325 84.47 -36.01 -46.47
N GLY A 326 85.13 -35.23 -47.32
CA GLY A 326 85.89 -35.74 -48.46
C GLY A 326 87.35 -35.93 -48.06
N ILE A 327 87.78 -37.19 -48.07
CA ILE A 327 89.17 -37.64 -47.88
C ILE A 327 89.97 -37.38 -49.16
N GLU A 328 91.22 -36.94 -48.98
CA GLU A 328 92.27 -36.88 -50.01
C GLU A 328 92.55 -38.27 -50.61
N ILE A 329 92.46 -38.38 -51.95
CA ILE A 329 93.38 -39.18 -52.79
C ILE A 329 93.60 -38.41 -54.09
#